data_AF-A0A5N5SZ05-F1
#
_entry.id   AF-A0A5N5SZ05-F1
#
_cell.length_a   1.000
_cell.length_b   1.000
_cell.length_c   1.000
_cell.angle_alpha   90.00
_cell.angle_beta   90.00
_cell.angle_gamma   90.00
#
_symmetry.space_group_name_H-M   'P 1'
#
loop_
_entity.id
_entity.type
_entity.pdbx_description
1 polymer ?
#
loop_
_entity_poly.entity_id
_entity_poly.type
_entity_poly.pdbx_seq_one_letter_code
_entity_poly.pdbx_strand_id
1 'polypeptide(L)'
;MEESGFIQVDCVAKGGFVVLICDLRDTLWLDISGVNSLLFMGSSSDNVLYVIYIVNLHSPVSLEVTEKALVCHLQEVMGWEKFFQETPEPVNFKDKCISLEQFCQFHKSRERQLVLVTSGGTTVPLERNTVRFVDNFSSGTRGAATTEYFIALGYAVIFLNREKSVQPFERHLNTESLFGSITEDSDGNLCITGPNSQKIKSVYNQYKETKTKNLLLKITFLSLPEYLWLLRAASQTLNTHAPESLAVLAAAVSDFFIPQDDMTEHKIQSGGGPLSVTLQIVPKMLKPLVSIWGTNLYIVSFKLETDPNQLQKKAREALERYKHHLVVGNLLPTIRVCVTFVTRESEEDVKLTEENRQNGVEIEKLIVEKIHSLYKTYLKH
;
A
#
# COMPACT_ATOMS: atom_id res chain seq x y z
N MET A 1 -14.81 12.92 -34.55
CA MET A 1 -14.99 12.04 -33.38
C MET A 1 -13.88 11.04 -33.48
N GLU A 2 -12.74 11.38 -32.88
CA GLU A 2 -11.53 10.55 -32.85
C GLU A 2 -11.70 9.54 -31.71
N GLU A 3 -11.69 8.25 -32.05
CA GLU A 3 -11.71 7.16 -31.07
C GLU A 3 -10.32 7.04 -30.44
N SER A 4 -10.29 7.15 -29.11
CA SER A 4 -9.11 7.00 -28.28
C SER A 4 -8.64 5.55 -28.23
N GLY A 5 -7.47 5.28 -28.82
CA GLY A 5 -6.47 4.29 -28.38
C GLY A 5 -6.96 2.92 -27.93
N PHE A 6 -7.84 2.26 -28.68
CA PHE A 6 -8.18 0.85 -28.43
C PHE A 6 -7.07 -0.05 -28.99
N ILE A 7 -6.58 -0.96 -28.15
CA ILE A 7 -5.83 -2.14 -28.57
C ILE A 7 -6.71 -2.89 -29.56
N GLN A 8 -6.30 -2.94 -30.83
CA GLN A 8 -6.99 -3.73 -31.83
C GLN A 8 -6.56 -5.19 -31.63
N VAL A 9 -7.52 -6.06 -31.32
CA VAL A 9 -7.29 -7.50 -31.13
C VAL A 9 -7.93 -8.21 -32.30
N ASP A 10 -7.10 -8.66 -33.26
CA ASP A 10 -7.58 -9.50 -34.35
C ASP A 10 -7.50 -10.97 -33.93
N CYS A 11 -8.58 -11.72 -34.21
CA CYS A 11 -8.74 -13.10 -33.78
C CYS A 11 -8.97 -14.03 -34.98
N VAL A 12 -8.09 -15.00 -35.17
CA VAL A 12 -8.23 -16.01 -36.24
C VAL A 12 -8.31 -17.40 -35.63
N ALA A 13 -9.45 -18.08 -35.83
CA ALA A 13 -9.64 -19.46 -35.44
C ALA A 13 -9.30 -20.40 -36.60
N LYS A 14 -8.32 -21.29 -36.41
CA LYS A 14 -8.02 -22.37 -37.37
C LYS A 14 -7.59 -23.62 -36.61
N GLY A 15 -8.34 -24.71 -36.78
CA GLY A 15 -7.93 -26.05 -36.32
C GLY A 15 -7.69 -26.19 -34.82
N GLY A 16 -8.57 -25.65 -33.96
CA GLY A 16 -8.46 -25.80 -32.50
C GLY A 16 -7.53 -24.80 -31.80
N PHE A 17 -6.94 -23.88 -32.55
CA PHE A 17 -6.11 -22.79 -32.04
C PHE A 17 -6.76 -21.44 -32.32
N VAL A 18 -6.62 -20.52 -31.36
CA VAL A 18 -6.97 -19.11 -31.48
C VAL A 18 -5.66 -18.32 -31.51
N VAL A 19 -5.44 -17.56 -32.58
CA VAL A 19 -4.29 -16.66 -32.73
C VAL A 19 -4.77 -15.24 -32.49
N LEU A 20 -4.18 -14.58 -31.50
CA LEU A 20 -4.48 -13.19 -31.12
C LEU A 20 -3.29 -12.31 -31.47
N ILE A 21 -3.52 -11.21 -32.19
CA ILE A 21 -2.47 -10.26 -32.56
C ILE A 21 -2.77 -8.95 -31.83
N CYS A 22 -1.91 -8.55 -30.89
CA CYS A 22 -1.97 -7.24 -30.24
C CYS A 22 -0.90 -6.32 -30.83
N ASP A 23 -1.28 -5.13 -31.32
CA ASP A 23 -0.38 -4.04 -31.68
C ASP A 23 0.08 -3.31 -30.41
N LEU A 24 1.35 -3.48 -30.02
CA LEU A 24 1.98 -2.77 -28.91
C LEU A 24 3.08 -1.87 -29.47
N ARG A 25 2.99 -0.56 -29.24
CA ARG A 25 3.97 0.40 -29.78
C ARG A 25 5.27 0.54 -28.95
N ASP A 26 5.39 -0.17 -27.83
CA ASP A 26 6.57 -0.12 -26.96
C ASP A 26 6.93 -1.50 -26.37
N THR A 27 8.23 -1.69 -26.11
CA THR A 27 8.83 -2.97 -25.67
C THR A 27 8.34 -3.38 -24.28
N LEU A 28 7.35 -4.27 -24.22
CA LEU A 28 6.75 -4.79 -22.98
C LEU A 28 7.34 -6.15 -22.59
N TRP A 29 7.65 -6.31 -21.30
CA TRP A 29 7.92 -7.62 -20.69
C TRP A 29 6.63 -8.13 -20.03
N LEU A 30 5.97 -9.11 -20.64
CA LEU A 30 4.81 -9.80 -20.05
C LEU A 30 5.27 -11.05 -19.29
N ASP A 31 4.99 -11.12 -17.99
CA ASP A 31 5.10 -12.37 -17.21
C ASP A 31 3.84 -13.22 -17.42
N ILE A 32 4.02 -14.41 -18.00
CA ILE A 32 2.96 -15.34 -18.41
C ILE A 32 3.05 -16.68 -17.69
N SER A 33 3.70 -16.72 -16.52
CA SER A 33 3.84 -17.91 -15.67
C SER A 33 2.48 -18.38 -15.09
N GLY A 34 1.64 -18.95 -15.95
CA GLY A 34 0.31 -19.43 -15.58
C GLY A 34 -0.61 -19.82 -16.73
N VAL A 35 -0.21 -19.53 -17.98
CA VAL A 35 -0.99 -19.92 -19.17
C VAL A 35 -0.25 -21.03 -19.92
N ASN A 36 -0.92 -22.16 -20.17
CA ASN A 36 -0.43 -23.21 -21.08
C ASN A 36 -0.50 -22.72 -22.54
N SER A 37 0.31 -21.72 -22.88
CA SER A 37 0.29 -21.04 -24.17
C SER A 37 1.70 -20.76 -24.68
N LEU A 38 1.89 -20.90 -25.98
CA LEU A 38 3.11 -20.49 -26.66
C LEU A 38 3.06 -18.98 -26.92
N LEU A 39 4.11 -18.25 -26.51
CA LEU A 39 4.29 -16.83 -26.80
C LEU A 39 5.26 -16.69 -27.99
N PHE A 40 4.82 -16.04 -29.06
CA PHE A 40 5.72 -15.53 -30.09
C PHE A 40 5.77 -14.00 -29.97
N MET A 41 6.96 -13.45 -29.76
CA MET A 41 7.23 -12.02 -29.85
C MET A 41 7.90 -11.75 -31.20
N GLY A 42 7.24 -10.99 -32.05
CA GLY A 42 7.79 -10.51 -33.32
C GLY A 42 7.94 -9.00 -33.31
N SER A 43 9.12 -8.50 -33.65
CA SER A 43 9.36 -7.08 -33.96
C SER A 43 9.16 -6.88 -35.47
N SER A 44 8.29 -5.94 -35.83
CA SER A 44 8.20 -5.38 -37.18
C SER A 44 9.15 -4.18 -37.31
N SER A 45 9.54 -3.84 -38.55
CA SER A 45 10.42 -2.71 -38.89
C SER A 45 9.90 -1.33 -38.48
N ASP A 46 8.64 -1.23 -38.05
CA ASP A 46 7.92 0.03 -37.84
C ASP A 46 7.65 0.33 -36.34
N ASN A 47 8.49 -0.15 -35.41
CA ASN A 47 8.32 0.01 -33.95
C ASN A 47 7.00 -0.57 -33.38
N VAL A 48 6.41 -1.55 -34.07
CA VAL A 48 5.26 -2.30 -33.57
C VAL A 48 5.71 -3.68 -33.09
N LEU A 49 5.44 -3.95 -31.81
CA LEU A 49 5.61 -5.23 -31.16
C LEU A 49 4.29 -6.01 -31.27
N TYR A 50 4.30 -7.12 -32.00
CA TYR A 50 3.16 -8.02 -32.05
C TYR A 50 3.30 -9.10 -31.00
N VAL A 51 2.38 -9.12 -30.03
CA VAL A 51 2.29 -10.21 -29.06
C VAL A 51 1.26 -11.21 -29.55
N ILE A 52 1.72 -12.42 -29.87
CA ILE A 52 0.86 -13.52 -30.32
C ILE A 52 0.56 -14.45 -29.14
N TYR A 53 -0.72 -14.49 -28.74
CA TYR A 53 -1.23 -15.46 -27.76
C TYR A 53 -1.85 -16.66 -28.50
N ILE A 54 -1.35 -17.88 -28.22
CA ILE A 54 -1.94 -19.13 -28.71
C ILE A 54 -2.52 -19.90 -27.52
N VAL A 55 -3.84 -19.94 -27.41
CA VAL A 55 -4.54 -20.72 -26.38
C VAL A 55 -4.97 -22.07 -26.96
N ASN A 56 -4.54 -23.18 -26.35
CA ASN A 56 -4.98 -24.53 -26.70
C ASN A 56 -6.34 -24.81 -26.02
N LEU A 57 -7.41 -24.86 -26.81
CA LEU A 57 -8.75 -25.16 -26.31
C LEU A 57 -9.02 -26.67 -26.41
N HIS A 58 -9.06 -27.37 -25.28
CA HIS A 58 -9.42 -28.80 -25.24
C HIS A 58 -10.92 -29.06 -25.50
N SER A 59 -11.75 -28.02 -25.56
CA SER A 59 -13.18 -28.07 -25.87
C SER A 59 -13.60 -26.83 -26.67
N PRO A 60 -14.63 -26.89 -27.53
CA PRO A 60 -15.12 -25.73 -28.27
C PRO A 60 -15.74 -24.70 -27.31
N VAL A 61 -14.92 -23.76 -26.84
CA VAL A 61 -15.37 -22.55 -26.14
C VAL A 61 -15.64 -21.48 -27.19
N SER A 62 -16.73 -20.71 -27.06
CA SER A 62 -17.03 -19.66 -28.03
C SER A 62 -15.92 -18.60 -28.04
N LEU A 63 -15.60 -18.08 -29.23
CA LEU A 63 -14.60 -17.01 -29.39
C LEU A 63 -14.90 -15.80 -28.51
N GLU A 64 -16.18 -15.41 -28.44
CA GLU A 64 -16.64 -14.25 -27.68
C GLU A 64 -16.39 -14.38 -26.15
N VAL A 65 -16.49 -15.61 -25.61
CA VAL A 65 -16.21 -15.87 -24.19
C VAL A 65 -14.70 -15.82 -23.92
N THR A 66 -13.89 -16.32 -24.87
CA THR A 66 -12.43 -16.29 -24.77
C THR A 66 -11.88 -14.86 -24.90
N GLU A 67 -12.47 -14.07 -25.80
CA GLU A 67 -12.15 -12.65 -26.00
C GLU A 67 -12.52 -11.81 -24.78
N LYS A 68 -13.74 -11.96 -24.22
CA LYS A 68 -14.13 -11.28 -22.97
C LYS A 68 -13.22 -11.64 -21.80
N ALA A 69 -12.87 -12.92 -21.65
CA ALA A 69 -11.96 -13.36 -20.59
C ALA A 69 -10.56 -12.78 -20.75
N LEU A 70 -10.05 -12.70 -21.98
CA LEU A 70 -8.74 -12.12 -22.28
C LEU A 70 -8.73 -10.59 -22.12
N VAL A 71 -9.76 -9.89 -22.58
CA VAL A 71 -9.91 -8.44 -22.39
C VAL A 71 -9.97 -8.13 -20.89
N CYS A 72 -10.74 -8.89 -20.10
CA CYS A 72 -10.72 -8.76 -18.64
C CYS A 72 -9.33 -9.01 -18.05
N HIS A 73 -8.59 -10.01 -18.54
CA HIS A 73 -7.24 -10.30 -18.08
C HIS A 73 -6.24 -9.18 -18.45
N LEU A 74 -6.29 -8.68 -19.68
CA LEU A 74 -5.44 -7.57 -20.14
C LEU A 74 -5.79 -6.27 -19.42
N GLN A 75 -7.07 -6.00 -19.16
CA GLN A 75 -7.50 -4.87 -18.33
C GLN A 75 -7.01 -5.02 -16.88
N GLU A 76 -7.00 -6.23 -16.33
CA GLU A 76 -6.44 -6.50 -15.01
C GLU A 76 -4.90 -6.33 -14.97
N VAL A 77 -4.21 -6.70 -16.05
CA VAL A 77 -2.75 -6.60 -16.19
C VAL A 77 -2.29 -5.18 -16.51
N MET A 78 -3.04 -4.39 -17.29
CA MET A 78 -2.65 -3.05 -17.74
C MET A 78 -3.38 -1.90 -17.06
N GLY A 79 -4.45 -2.20 -16.28
CA GLY A 79 -5.27 -1.16 -15.65
C GLY A 79 -4.51 -0.28 -14.66
N TRP A 80 -3.44 -0.78 -14.04
CA TRP A 80 -2.60 0.02 -13.15
C TRP A 80 -1.64 0.94 -13.92
N GLU A 81 -1.18 0.57 -15.12
CA GLU A 81 -0.36 1.45 -15.97
C GLU A 81 -1.18 2.61 -16.49
N LYS A 82 -2.39 2.29 -17.01
CA LYS A 82 -3.36 3.28 -17.44
C LYS A 82 -3.64 4.31 -16.35
N PHE A 83 -3.81 3.86 -15.10
CA PHE A 83 -3.98 4.75 -13.96
C PHE A 83 -2.84 5.78 -13.83
N PHE A 84 -1.57 5.36 -13.91
CA PHE A 84 -0.43 6.29 -13.81
C PHE A 84 -0.24 7.17 -15.06
N GLN A 85 -0.71 6.74 -16.23
CA GLN A 85 -0.71 7.56 -17.45
C GLN A 85 -1.75 8.67 -17.39
N GLU A 86 -2.93 8.36 -16.85
CA GLU A 86 -4.08 9.29 -16.75
C GLU A 86 -4.05 10.13 -15.49
N THR A 87 -3.24 9.78 -14.49
CA THR A 87 -3.16 10.46 -13.20
C THR A 87 -1.82 11.18 -13.06
N PRO A 88 -1.79 12.52 -12.97
CA PRO A 88 -0.56 13.29 -12.90
C PRO A 88 0.22 12.99 -11.61
N GLU A 89 1.53 13.20 -11.68
CA GLU A 89 2.39 13.15 -10.51
C GLU A 89 1.95 14.18 -9.46
N PRO A 90 2.04 13.85 -8.16
CA PRO A 90 1.64 14.77 -7.11
C PRO A 90 2.63 15.93 -6.95
N VAL A 91 2.18 16.98 -6.28
CA VAL A 91 3.03 18.15 -6.01
C VAL A 91 4.26 17.72 -5.17
N ASN A 92 5.42 18.23 -5.56
CA ASN A 92 6.73 17.92 -4.96
C ASN A 92 7.09 16.42 -5.00
N PHE A 93 6.55 15.65 -5.95
CA PHE A 93 6.84 14.22 -6.07
C PHE A 93 8.34 13.94 -6.22
N LYS A 94 9.03 14.69 -7.08
CA LYS A 94 10.47 14.54 -7.31
C LYS A 94 11.30 14.76 -6.05
N ASP A 95 10.98 15.78 -5.25
CA ASP A 95 11.67 16.06 -3.99
C ASP A 95 11.46 14.94 -2.96
N LYS A 96 10.24 14.37 -2.94
CA LYS A 96 9.92 13.19 -2.10
C LYS A 96 10.72 11.97 -2.58
N CYS A 97 10.88 11.75 -3.88
CA CYS A 97 11.73 10.67 -4.43
C CYS A 97 13.20 10.84 -4.04
N ILE A 98 13.74 12.06 -4.16
CA ILE A 98 15.11 12.36 -3.73
C ILE A 98 15.28 12.07 -2.23
N SER A 99 14.30 12.47 -1.41
CA SER A 99 14.33 12.22 0.04
C SER A 99 14.29 10.71 0.37
N LEU A 100 13.48 9.94 -0.35
CA LEU A 100 13.44 8.47 -0.24
C LEU A 100 14.80 7.86 -0.55
N GLU A 101 15.40 8.22 -1.68
CA GLU A 101 16.69 7.69 -2.13
C GLU A 101 17.80 8.01 -1.12
N GLN A 102 17.91 9.27 -0.70
CA GLN A 102 18.91 9.70 0.28
C GLN A 102 18.76 8.97 1.60
N PHE A 103 17.53 8.81 2.10
CA PHE A 103 17.28 8.10 3.35
C PHE A 103 17.67 6.63 3.26
N CYS A 104 17.30 5.94 2.17
CA CYS A 104 17.63 4.54 1.99
C CYS A 104 19.15 4.35 1.85
N GLN A 105 19.82 5.17 1.02
CA GLN A 105 21.28 5.13 0.84
C GLN A 105 22.03 5.39 2.15
N PHE A 106 21.57 6.35 2.96
CA PHE A 106 22.15 6.64 4.27
C PHE A 106 22.14 5.41 5.18
N HIS A 107 21.07 4.64 5.19
CA HIS A 107 20.93 3.43 6.03
C HIS A 107 21.56 2.19 5.41
N LYS A 108 21.66 2.11 4.08
CA LYS A 108 22.40 1.05 3.36
C LYS A 108 23.86 1.03 3.78
N SER A 109 24.51 2.20 3.80
CA SER A 109 25.91 2.34 4.22
C SER A 109 26.16 1.98 5.70
N ARG A 110 25.09 1.77 6.48
CA ARG A 110 25.12 1.41 7.91
C ARG A 110 24.52 0.03 8.19
N GLU A 111 24.27 -0.75 7.13
CA GLU A 111 23.72 -2.11 7.21
C GLU A 111 22.43 -2.19 8.04
N ARG A 112 21.62 -1.11 7.99
CA ARG A 112 20.38 -1.04 8.76
C ARG A 112 19.20 -1.53 7.93
N GLN A 113 18.38 -2.37 8.54
CA GLN A 113 17.14 -2.85 7.92
C GLN A 113 16.13 -1.70 7.76
N LEU A 114 15.49 -1.67 6.59
CA LEU A 114 14.53 -0.63 6.21
C LEU A 114 13.11 -1.19 6.22
N VAL A 115 12.14 -0.39 6.67
CA VAL A 115 10.72 -0.73 6.57
C VAL A 115 9.89 0.44 6.07
N LEU A 116 9.04 0.18 5.09
CA LEU A 116 7.97 1.09 4.69
C LEU A 116 6.73 0.76 5.53
N VAL A 117 6.20 1.72 6.27
CA VAL A 117 4.93 1.60 6.97
C VAL A 117 3.94 2.60 6.35
N THR A 118 2.83 2.10 5.82
CA THR A 118 1.74 2.97 5.34
C THR A 118 0.69 3.19 6.44
N SER A 119 0.14 4.39 6.57
CA SER A 119 -0.79 4.72 7.66
C SER A 119 -1.83 5.77 7.29
N GLY A 120 -3.02 5.67 7.88
CA GLY A 120 -4.15 6.58 7.65
C GLY A 120 -4.98 6.20 6.42
N GLY A 121 -6.05 6.96 6.18
CA GLY A 121 -6.98 6.77 5.08
C GLY A 121 -6.61 7.58 3.82
N THR A 122 -6.99 7.09 2.65
CA THR A 122 -6.96 7.89 1.42
C THR A 122 -8.29 8.60 1.19
N THR A 123 -8.23 9.78 0.57
CA THR A 123 -9.43 10.47 0.06
C THR A 123 -9.59 10.30 -1.45
N VAL A 124 -10.83 10.36 -1.92
CA VAL A 124 -11.19 10.39 -3.34
C VAL A 124 -11.91 11.70 -3.62
N PRO A 125 -11.26 12.66 -4.30
CA PRO A 125 -11.91 13.89 -4.73
C PRO A 125 -13.14 13.64 -5.60
N LEU A 126 -14.18 14.46 -5.43
CA LEU A 126 -15.34 14.47 -6.34
C LEU A 126 -15.17 15.48 -7.48
N GLU A 127 -14.32 16.49 -7.28
CA GLU A 127 -14.07 17.59 -8.21
C GLU A 127 -12.56 17.84 -8.34
N ARG A 128 -12.11 18.33 -9.51
CA ARG A 128 -10.68 18.67 -9.75
C ARG A 128 -10.24 19.80 -8.81
N ASN A 129 -11.03 20.87 -8.71
CA ASN A 129 -10.90 21.86 -7.64
C ASN A 129 -11.68 21.36 -6.42
N THR A 130 -11.04 20.47 -5.67
CA THR A 130 -11.69 19.66 -4.64
C THR A 130 -12.31 20.50 -3.54
N VAL A 131 -13.63 20.35 -3.38
CA VAL A 131 -14.38 20.87 -2.21
C VAL A 131 -14.93 19.71 -1.39
N ARG A 132 -15.24 18.59 -2.05
CA ARG A 132 -15.80 17.39 -1.42
C ARG A 132 -14.99 16.16 -1.82
N PHE A 133 -14.97 15.17 -0.93
CA PHE A 133 -14.28 13.91 -1.16
C PHE A 133 -14.96 12.78 -0.39
N VAL A 134 -14.75 11.55 -0.86
CA VAL A 134 -15.01 10.33 -0.10
C VAL A 134 -13.76 10.01 0.72
N ASP A 135 -13.91 9.59 1.98
CA ASP A 135 -12.79 9.28 2.88
C ASP A 135 -12.90 7.85 3.40
N ASN A 136 -11.78 7.13 3.41
CA ASN A 136 -11.67 5.85 4.07
C ASN A 136 -11.24 6.06 5.52
N PHE A 137 -12.12 5.78 6.48
CA PHE A 137 -11.86 6.03 7.89
C PHE A 137 -10.63 5.26 8.41
N SER A 138 -9.58 6.01 8.78
CA SER A 138 -8.45 5.51 9.56
C SER A 138 -7.73 6.67 10.24
N SER A 139 -7.68 6.64 11.58
CA SER A 139 -6.94 7.64 12.37
C SER A 139 -5.43 7.56 12.17
N GLY A 140 -4.91 6.42 11.70
CA GLY A 140 -3.48 6.14 11.59
C GLY A 140 -2.83 5.64 12.89
N THR A 141 -3.59 5.34 13.94
CA THR A 141 -3.05 4.89 15.25
C THR A 141 -2.19 3.63 15.11
N ARG A 142 -2.67 2.61 14.39
CA ARG A 142 -1.94 1.36 14.18
C ARG A 142 -0.61 1.59 13.48
N GLY A 143 -0.60 2.33 12.37
CA GLY A 143 0.63 2.59 11.61
C GLY A 143 1.64 3.41 12.41
N ALA A 144 1.16 4.39 13.19
CA ALA A 144 2.03 5.17 14.08
C ALA A 144 2.67 4.32 15.18
N ALA A 145 1.89 3.49 15.88
CA ALA A 145 2.40 2.57 16.89
C ALA A 145 3.34 1.51 16.28
N THR A 146 2.98 0.93 15.13
CA THR A 146 3.81 0.00 14.36
C THR A 146 5.19 0.60 14.05
N THR A 147 5.23 1.87 13.66
CA THR A 147 6.48 2.61 13.38
C THR A 147 7.38 2.70 14.62
N GLU A 148 6.81 3.05 15.78
CA GLU A 148 7.58 3.13 17.03
C GLU A 148 8.20 1.79 17.41
N TYR A 149 7.45 0.70 17.29
CA TYR A 149 7.94 -0.63 17.62
C TYR A 149 9.00 -1.14 16.63
N PHE A 150 8.91 -0.80 15.33
CA PHE A 150 9.99 -1.12 14.39
C PHE A 150 11.27 -0.33 14.69
N ILE A 151 11.15 0.96 15.04
CA ILE A 151 12.29 1.77 15.46
C ILE A 151 12.93 1.17 16.72
N ALA A 152 12.12 0.71 17.69
CA ALA A 152 12.61 0.06 18.90
C ALA A 152 13.37 -1.26 18.61
N LEU A 153 13.01 -1.97 17.54
CA LEU A 153 13.76 -3.14 17.03
C LEU A 153 15.00 -2.76 16.19
N GLY A 154 15.30 -1.47 16.02
CA GLY A 154 16.48 -0.98 15.32
C GLY A 154 16.30 -0.73 13.83
N TYR A 155 15.08 -0.75 13.30
CA TYR A 155 14.83 -0.43 11.89
C TYR A 155 14.91 1.08 11.62
N ALA A 156 15.24 1.41 10.37
CA ALA A 156 14.92 2.72 9.81
C ALA A 156 13.56 2.65 9.10
N VAL A 157 12.68 3.59 9.41
CA VAL A 157 11.28 3.55 8.97
C VAL A 157 10.99 4.69 8.00
N ILE A 158 10.44 4.34 6.83
CA ILE A 158 9.74 5.28 5.96
C ILE A 158 8.26 5.22 6.35
N PHE A 159 7.77 6.29 6.94
CA PHE A 159 6.39 6.44 7.37
C PHE A 159 5.62 7.22 6.30
N LEU A 160 4.93 6.49 5.42
CA LEU A 160 4.06 7.06 4.40
C LEU A 160 2.65 7.21 4.99
N ASN A 161 2.25 8.42 5.37
CA ASN A 161 1.04 8.63 6.16
C ASN A 161 0.10 9.70 5.61
N ARG A 162 -1.19 9.56 5.91
CA ARG A 162 -2.18 10.61 5.62
C ARG A 162 -1.81 11.90 6.35
N GLU A 163 -1.89 13.04 5.67
CA GLU A 163 -1.70 14.35 6.30
C GLU A 163 -2.64 14.50 7.51
N LYS A 164 -2.10 15.05 8.62
CA LYS A 164 -2.82 15.24 9.89
C LYS A 164 -3.35 13.95 10.54
N SER A 165 -2.90 12.76 10.11
CA SER A 165 -3.13 11.52 10.85
C SER A 165 -2.29 11.47 12.13
N VAL A 166 -2.63 10.54 13.01
CA VAL A 166 -1.81 10.22 14.20
C VAL A 166 -0.35 9.97 13.78
N GLN A 167 0.57 10.59 14.53
CA GLN A 167 2.01 10.54 14.28
C GLN A 167 2.74 9.68 15.34
N PRO A 168 3.83 8.98 14.96
CA PRO A 168 4.70 8.31 15.91
C PRO A 168 5.21 9.29 16.98
N PHE A 169 5.28 8.83 18.22
CA PHE A 169 5.65 9.56 19.45
C PHE A 169 4.63 10.61 19.89
N GLU A 170 4.12 11.43 18.98
CA GLU A 170 3.13 12.49 19.27
C GLU A 170 1.81 11.91 19.78
N ARG A 171 1.44 10.68 19.36
CA ARG A 171 0.22 9.99 19.82
C ARG A 171 0.14 9.78 21.33
N HIS A 172 1.26 9.85 22.03
CA HIS A 172 1.33 9.73 23.50
C HIS A 172 1.11 11.05 24.22
N LEU A 173 1.15 12.16 23.48
CA LEU A 173 1.09 13.53 23.98
C LEU A 173 -0.30 14.11 23.66
N ASN A 174 -1.27 13.88 24.54
CA ASN A 174 -2.51 14.66 24.49
C ASN A 174 -2.19 16.09 24.94
N THR A 175 -2.63 17.08 24.16
CA THR A 175 -2.53 18.53 24.43
C THR A 175 -2.90 18.88 25.87
N GLU A 176 -4.05 18.42 26.37
CA GLU A 176 -4.52 18.69 27.74
C GLU A 176 -3.57 18.10 28.79
N SER A 177 -3.15 16.85 28.57
CA SER A 177 -2.21 16.16 29.47
C SER A 177 -0.82 16.80 29.46
N LEU A 178 -0.37 17.30 28.30
CA LEU A 178 0.92 17.94 28.15
C LEU A 178 0.93 19.29 28.86
N PHE A 179 -0.04 20.17 28.57
CA PHE A 179 -0.13 21.47 29.24
C PHE A 179 -0.37 21.33 30.74
N GLY A 180 -1.15 20.34 31.18
CA GLY A 180 -1.32 20.04 32.60
C GLY A 180 -0.06 19.51 33.30
N SER A 181 0.98 19.11 32.54
CA SER A 181 2.26 18.67 33.09
C SER A 181 3.36 19.73 32.99
N ILE A 182 3.09 20.90 32.39
CA ILE A 182 4.08 21.97 32.26
C ILE A 182 3.93 22.94 33.45
N THR A 183 5.04 23.22 34.12
CA THR A 183 5.14 24.17 35.25
C THR A 183 6.36 25.06 35.05
N GLU A 184 6.40 26.24 35.68
CA GLU A 184 7.60 27.08 35.71
C GLU A 184 8.43 26.79 36.97
N ASP A 185 9.75 26.73 36.85
CA ASP A 185 10.67 26.68 38.00
C ASP A 185 10.93 28.08 38.58
N SER A 186 11.77 28.17 39.61
CA SER A 186 12.13 29.43 40.27
C SER A 186 12.82 30.44 39.36
N ASP A 187 13.42 29.98 38.26
CA ASP A 187 14.16 30.79 37.30
C ASP A 187 13.29 31.14 36.07
N GLY A 188 12.01 30.74 36.07
CA GLY A 188 11.07 30.97 34.97
C GLY A 188 11.22 30.01 33.79
N ASN A 189 11.98 28.90 33.94
CA ASN A 189 12.09 27.89 32.90
C ASN A 189 10.90 26.92 32.95
N LEU A 190 10.38 26.60 31.77
CA LEU A 190 9.33 25.58 31.63
C LEU A 190 9.90 24.18 31.92
N CYS A 191 9.32 23.53 32.92
CA CYS A 191 9.63 22.20 33.38
C CYS A 191 8.44 21.27 33.16
N ILE A 192 8.70 19.98 32.92
CA ILE A 192 7.67 18.95 32.86
C ILE A 192 7.63 18.23 34.20
N THR A 193 6.57 18.42 34.98
CA THR A 193 6.38 17.86 36.33
C THR A 193 5.07 17.07 36.42
N GLY A 194 4.79 16.47 37.57
CA GLY A 194 3.56 15.71 37.80
C GLY A 194 3.61 14.24 37.33
N PRO A 195 2.48 13.51 37.42
CA PRO A 195 2.42 12.06 37.26
C PRO A 195 2.76 11.57 35.84
N ASN A 196 2.57 12.41 34.82
CA ASN A 196 2.86 12.07 33.43
C ASN A 196 4.31 12.37 33.00
N SER A 197 5.09 13.06 33.84
CA SER A 197 6.46 13.49 33.51
C SER A 197 7.36 12.34 33.06
N GLN A 198 7.28 11.18 33.73
CA GLN A 198 8.09 10.01 33.39
C GLN A 198 7.72 9.42 32.03
N LYS A 199 6.41 9.36 31.71
CA LYS A 199 5.93 8.90 30.40
C LYS A 199 6.39 9.85 29.30
N ILE A 200 6.23 11.15 29.49
CA ILE A 200 6.65 12.18 28.53
C ILE A 200 8.16 12.13 28.32
N LYS A 201 8.96 11.99 29.39
CA LYS A 201 10.41 11.85 29.32
C LYS A 201 10.82 10.61 28.52
N SER A 202 10.16 9.47 28.73
CA SER A 202 10.41 8.25 27.96
C SER A 202 10.16 8.45 26.47
N VAL A 203 9.00 9.03 26.11
CA VAL A 203 8.64 9.32 24.70
C VAL A 203 9.61 10.33 24.08
N TYR A 204 9.97 11.38 24.82
CA TYR A 204 10.95 12.37 24.37
C TYR A 204 12.32 11.76 24.09
N ASN A 205 12.81 10.87 24.95
CA ASN A 205 14.09 10.20 24.76
C ASN A 205 14.08 9.33 23.48
N GLN A 206 13.01 8.56 23.26
CA GLN A 206 12.84 7.76 22.04
C GLN A 206 12.78 8.64 20.78
N TYR A 207 12.03 9.74 20.84
CA TYR A 207 11.95 10.71 19.74
C TYR A 207 13.32 11.35 19.45
N LYS A 208 14.03 11.79 20.50
CA LYS A 208 15.37 12.38 20.39
C LYS A 208 16.35 11.41 19.75
N GLU A 209 16.38 10.17 20.22
CA GLU A 209 17.24 9.12 19.67
C GLU A 209 16.91 8.83 18.20
N THR A 210 15.62 8.70 17.87
CA THR A 210 15.13 8.52 16.49
C THR A 210 15.63 9.64 15.59
N LYS A 211 15.54 10.89 16.02
CA LYS A 211 15.99 12.06 15.27
C LYS A 211 17.51 12.08 15.12
N THR A 212 18.26 11.86 16.20
CA THR A 212 19.73 11.85 16.18
C THR A 212 20.28 10.77 15.27
N LYS A 213 19.66 9.58 15.25
CA LYS A 213 20.07 8.45 14.40
C LYS A 213 19.44 8.47 13.00
N ASN A 214 18.64 9.50 12.69
CA ASN A 214 17.90 9.64 11.44
C ASN A 214 17.05 8.39 11.11
N LEU A 215 16.35 7.82 12.08
CA LEU A 215 15.64 6.53 11.94
C LEU A 215 14.23 6.65 11.34
N LEU A 216 13.72 7.85 11.11
CA LEU A 216 12.35 8.06 10.64
C LEU A 216 12.31 9.11 9.52
N LEU A 217 11.87 8.69 8.33
CA LEU A 217 11.49 9.59 7.24
C LEU A 217 9.96 9.64 7.16
N LYS A 218 9.37 10.82 7.31
CA LYS A 218 7.92 11.02 7.16
C LYS A 218 7.61 11.53 5.75
N ILE A 219 6.68 10.89 5.05
CA ILE A 219 6.18 11.33 3.74
C ILE A 219 4.66 11.35 3.79
N THR A 220 4.07 12.49 3.45
CA THR A 220 2.62 12.66 3.55
C THR A 220 1.91 12.50 2.20
N PHE A 221 0.69 11.98 2.27
CA PHE A 221 -0.31 11.96 1.20
C PHE A 221 -1.67 12.42 1.74
N LEU A 222 -2.59 12.79 0.86
CA LEU A 222 -3.99 13.01 1.20
C LEU A 222 -4.91 12.14 0.34
N SER A 223 -4.75 12.23 -0.98
CA SER A 223 -5.60 11.54 -1.95
C SER A 223 -5.10 10.14 -2.30
N LEU A 224 -5.99 9.31 -2.86
CA LEU A 224 -5.64 8.01 -3.41
C LEU A 224 -4.57 8.11 -4.53
N PRO A 225 -4.69 8.99 -5.54
CA PRO A 225 -3.62 9.27 -6.50
C PRO A 225 -2.25 9.51 -5.88
N GLU A 226 -2.18 10.43 -4.92
CA GLU A 226 -0.93 10.76 -4.22
C GLU A 226 -0.36 9.54 -3.51
N TYR A 227 -1.21 8.80 -2.77
CA TYR A 227 -0.81 7.60 -2.07
C TYR A 227 -0.20 6.56 -3.03
N LEU A 228 -0.83 6.32 -4.19
CA LEU A 228 -0.38 5.29 -5.14
C LEU A 228 0.93 5.67 -5.83
N TRP A 229 1.10 6.94 -6.21
CA TRP A 229 2.39 7.45 -6.72
C TRP A 229 3.51 7.29 -5.71
N LEU A 230 3.26 7.69 -4.46
CA LEU A 230 4.26 7.62 -3.39
C LEU A 230 4.54 6.18 -2.94
N LEU A 231 3.53 5.31 -2.94
CA LEU A 231 3.69 3.89 -2.66
C LEU A 231 4.58 3.23 -3.71
N ARG A 232 4.37 3.52 -5.00
CA ARG A 232 5.20 3.03 -6.09
C ARG A 232 6.65 3.48 -5.92
N ALA A 233 6.89 4.78 -5.74
CA ALA A 233 8.23 5.33 -5.57
C ALA A 233 8.95 4.75 -4.33
N ALA A 234 8.26 4.68 -3.19
CA ALA A 234 8.82 4.12 -1.97
C ALA A 234 9.13 2.63 -2.13
N SER A 235 8.24 1.84 -2.73
CA SER A 235 8.46 0.40 -2.95
C SER A 235 9.65 0.15 -3.86
N GLN A 236 9.76 0.87 -4.98
CA GLN A 236 10.89 0.78 -5.90
C GLN A 236 12.21 1.17 -5.23
N THR A 237 12.22 2.24 -4.44
CA THR A 237 13.41 2.69 -3.72
C THR A 237 13.84 1.65 -2.68
N LEU A 238 12.90 1.12 -1.88
CA LEU A 238 13.17 0.06 -0.91
C LEU A 238 13.68 -1.21 -1.57
N ASN A 239 13.19 -1.57 -2.76
CA ASN A 239 13.58 -2.79 -3.47
C ASN A 239 15.08 -2.82 -3.80
N THR A 240 15.71 -1.64 -3.98
CA THR A 240 17.17 -1.53 -4.18
C THR A 240 18.01 -1.87 -2.93
N HIS A 241 17.33 -2.09 -1.79
CA HIS A 241 17.89 -2.46 -0.49
C HIS A 241 17.42 -3.85 -0.03
N ALA A 242 16.73 -4.59 -0.91
CA ALA A 242 16.33 -5.94 -0.63
C ALA A 242 17.55 -6.89 -0.69
N PRO A 243 17.53 -8.00 0.07
CA PRO A 243 16.40 -8.49 0.88
C PRO A 243 16.26 -7.79 2.24
N GLU A 244 17.16 -6.89 2.65
CA GLU A 244 17.16 -6.22 3.96
C GLU A 244 16.07 -5.14 4.16
N SER A 245 15.03 -5.14 3.32
CA SER A 245 13.89 -4.23 3.40
C SER A 245 12.54 -4.95 3.35
N LEU A 246 11.55 -4.40 4.05
CA LEU A 246 10.17 -4.90 4.06
C LEU A 246 9.13 -3.78 3.92
N ALA A 247 7.92 -4.13 3.50
CA ALA A 247 6.79 -3.21 3.42
C ALA A 247 5.62 -3.72 4.27
N VAL A 248 5.07 -2.83 5.11
CA VAL A 248 3.95 -3.07 6.01
C VAL A 248 2.82 -2.10 5.63
N LEU A 249 1.84 -2.64 4.90
CA LEU A 249 0.78 -1.86 4.26
C LEU A 249 -0.45 -1.77 5.17
N ALA A 250 -0.46 -0.79 6.09
CA ALA A 250 -1.52 -0.60 7.08
C ALA A 250 -2.45 0.60 6.80
N ALA A 251 -2.29 1.30 5.68
CA ALA A 251 -3.20 2.34 5.23
C ALA A 251 -4.58 1.79 4.82
N ALA A 252 -5.63 2.57 5.06
CA ALA A 252 -6.99 2.29 4.59
C ALA A 252 -7.17 2.91 3.20
N VAL A 253 -6.84 2.13 2.17
CA VAL A 253 -6.87 2.55 0.77
C VAL A 253 -8.29 2.42 0.22
N SER A 254 -8.75 3.42 -0.53
CA SER A 254 -10.05 3.41 -1.20
C SER A 254 -10.10 2.31 -2.27
N ASP A 255 -11.19 1.53 -2.28
CA ASP A 255 -11.43 0.49 -3.28
C ASP A 255 -12.04 1.03 -4.57
N PHE A 256 -12.58 2.26 -4.52
CA PHE A 256 -13.22 2.94 -5.63
C PHE A 256 -12.68 4.36 -5.78
N PHE A 257 -12.71 4.91 -6.99
CA PHE A 257 -12.25 6.27 -7.31
C PHE A 257 -13.01 6.87 -8.50
N ILE A 258 -12.79 8.16 -8.79
CA ILE A 258 -13.30 8.83 -10.00
C ILE A 258 -12.10 9.16 -10.88
N PRO A 259 -12.02 8.65 -12.13
CA PRO A 259 -10.99 9.06 -13.07
C PRO A 259 -11.00 10.56 -13.31
N GLN A 260 -9.84 11.14 -13.60
CA GLN A 260 -9.72 12.59 -13.73
C GLN A 260 -10.56 13.19 -14.86
N ASP A 261 -10.77 12.44 -15.93
CA ASP A 261 -11.60 12.84 -17.06
C ASP A 261 -13.11 12.79 -16.74
N ASP A 262 -13.50 11.99 -15.76
CA ASP A 262 -14.89 11.89 -15.28
C ASP A 262 -15.21 12.94 -14.20
N MET A 263 -14.19 13.61 -13.63
CA MET A 263 -14.37 14.63 -12.59
C MET A 263 -14.75 15.99 -13.15
N THR A 264 -15.77 16.63 -12.55
CA THR A 264 -16.09 18.03 -12.84
C THR A 264 -14.98 18.96 -12.35
N GLU A 265 -14.68 20.01 -13.11
CA GLU A 265 -13.60 20.94 -12.75
C GLU A 265 -13.91 21.75 -11.47
N HIS A 266 -15.16 22.18 -11.30
CA HIS A 266 -15.59 23.05 -10.21
C HIS A 266 -16.57 22.36 -9.28
N LYS A 267 -16.77 22.98 -8.10
CA LYS A 267 -17.72 22.57 -7.06
C LYS A 267 -19.07 22.17 -7.65
N ILE A 268 -19.52 20.95 -7.35
CA ILE A 268 -20.85 20.48 -7.73
C ILE A 268 -21.91 21.33 -7.02
N GLN A 269 -22.86 21.87 -7.78
CA GLN A 269 -23.90 22.78 -7.29
C GLN A 269 -25.08 22.02 -6.67
N SER A 270 -25.64 22.53 -5.57
CA SER A 270 -26.72 21.87 -4.81
C SER A 270 -28.14 22.20 -5.28
N GLY A 271 -28.30 23.03 -6.32
CA GLY A 271 -29.61 23.49 -6.79
C GLY A 271 -30.39 22.50 -7.66
N GLY A 272 -29.77 21.40 -8.09
CA GLY A 272 -30.31 20.47 -9.11
C GLY A 272 -31.07 19.25 -8.59
N GLY A 273 -31.31 19.15 -7.28
CA GLY A 273 -31.92 17.95 -6.67
C GLY A 273 -30.88 16.95 -6.13
N PRO A 274 -31.25 15.66 -5.97
CA PRO A 274 -30.38 14.66 -5.38
C PRO A 274 -29.13 14.39 -6.23
N LEU A 275 -27.97 14.25 -5.57
CA LEU A 275 -26.70 13.95 -6.22
C LEU A 275 -26.48 12.44 -6.33
N SER A 276 -26.20 11.95 -7.53
CA SER A 276 -25.73 10.59 -7.79
C SER A 276 -24.24 10.64 -8.14
N VAL A 277 -23.43 9.80 -7.49
CA VAL A 277 -21.98 9.71 -7.73
C VAL A 277 -21.64 8.31 -8.21
N THR A 278 -21.03 8.21 -9.38
CA THR A 278 -20.54 6.94 -9.94
C THR A 278 -19.04 6.83 -9.69
N LEU A 279 -18.62 5.71 -9.10
CA LEU A 279 -17.22 5.43 -8.82
C LEU A 279 -16.76 4.19 -9.60
N GLN A 280 -15.52 4.21 -10.08
CA GLN A 280 -14.84 3.09 -10.72
C GLN A 280 -14.00 2.31 -9.71
N ILE A 281 -13.78 1.01 -9.95
CA ILE A 281 -12.93 0.17 -9.09
C ILE A 281 -11.47 0.59 -9.26
N VAL A 282 -10.75 0.75 -8.15
CA VAL A 282 -9.30 0.99 -8.18
C VAL A 282 -8.58 -0.23 -8.74
N PRO A 283 -7.64 -0.06 -9.69
CA PRO A 283 -6.85 -1.18 -10.21
C PRO A 283 -6.16 -1.96 -9.10
N LYS A 284 -5.82 -3.23 -9.35
CA LYS A 284 -5.27 -4.11 -8.33
C LYS A 284 -3.79 -3.81 -8.03
N MET A 285 -3.52 -2.69 -7.38
CA MET A 285 -2.17 -2.12 -7.14
C MET A 285 -1.23 -3.00 -6.33
N LEU A 286 -1.74 -3.95 -5.53
CA LEU A 286 -0.90 -4.94 -4.83
C LEU A 286 -0.17 -5.89 -5.79
N LYS A 287 -0.75 -6.19 -6.96
CA LYS A 287 -0.13 -7.06 -7.96
C LYS A 287 1.18 -6.46 -8.50
N PRO A 288 1.19 -5.25 -9.11
CA PRO A 288 2.44 -4.66 -9.58
C PRO A 288 3.39 -4.29 -8.43
N LEU A 289 2.88 -4.02 -7.22
CA LEU A 289 3.75 -3.84 -6.05
C LEU A 289 4.61 -5.08 -5.80
N VAL A 290 4.02 -6.27 -5.84
CA VAL A 290 4.73 -7.53 -5.58
C VAL A 290 5.54 -7.97 -6.80
N SER A 291 5.01 -7.85 -8.02
CA SER A 291 5.63 -8.44 -9.21
C SER A 291 6.57 -7.50 -9.97
N ILE A 292 6.56 -6.18 -9.70
CA ILE A 292 7.34 -5.18 -10.46
C ILE A 292 8.07 -4.21 -9.54
N TRP A 293 7.36 -3.55 -8.61
CA TRP A 293 7.94 -2.44 -7.85
C TRP A 293 8.82 -2.90 -6.69
N GLY A 294 8.41 -3.98 -6.01
CA GLY A 294 9.00 -4.48 -4.78
C GLY A 294 9.26 -5.98 -4.84
N THR A 295 9.77 -6.49 -5.97
CA THR A 295 9.94 -7.93 -6.26
C THR A 295 10.68 -8.73 -5.20
N ASN A 296 11.62 -8.09 -4.51
CA ASN A 296 12.46 -8.74 -3.49
C ASN A 296 12.09 -8.32 -2.06
N LEU A 297 11.03 -7.52 -1.89
CA LEU A 297 10.58 -7.05 -0.58
C LEU A 297 9.79 -8.13 0.14
N TYR A 298 9.99 -8.23 1.46
CA TYR A 298 9.02 -8.92 2.30
C TYR A 298 7.78 -8.03 2.48
N ILE A 299 6.63 -8.47 1.99
CA ILE A 299 5.42 -7.64 1.90
C ILE A 299 4.34 -8.19 2.82
N VAL A 300 3.92 -7.34 3.76
CA VAL A 300 2.83 -7.55 4.72
C VAL A 300 1.67 -6.65 4.36
N SER A 301 0.49 -7.22 4.16
CA SER A 301 -0.74 -6.45 3.96
C SER A 301 -1.68 -6.59 5.17
N PHE A 302 -2.54 -5.59 5.37
CA PHE A 302 -3.61 -5.66 6.36
C PHE A 302 -4.95 -5.94 5.69
N LYS A 303 -5.77 -6.75 6.36
CA LYS A 303 -7.17 -6.97 5.97
C LYS A 303 -8.06 -6.68 7.16
N LEU A 304 -9.04 -5.80 6.98
CA LEU A 304 -10.08 -5.51 7.96
C LEU A 304 -11.38 -6.16 7.50
N GLU A 305 -12.00 -6.96 8.37
CA GLU A 305 -13.32 -7.54 8.13
C GLU A 305 -14.22 -7.32 9.34
N THR A 306 -15.53 -7.45 9.13
CA THR A 306 -16.55 -7.43 10.17
C THR A 306 -17.11 -8.83 10.46
N ASP A 307 -16.99 -9.74 9.49
CA ASP A 307 -17.45 -11.12 9.59
C ASP A 307 -16.26 -12.08 9.82
N PRO A 308 -16.19 -12.78 10.96
CA PRO A 308 -15.11 -13.73 11.26
C PRO A 308 -15.01 -14.85 10.22
N ASN A 309 -16.12 -15.26 9.60
CA ASN A 309 -16.14 -16.34 8.62
C ASN A 309 -15.52 -15.92 7.27
N GLN A 310 -15.36 -14.62 7.02
CA GLN A 310 -14.81 -14.10 5.78
C GLN A 310 -13.33 -13.74 5.88
N LEU A 311 -12.82 -13.44 7.09
CA LEU A 311 -11.46 -12.94 7.26
C LEU A 311 -10.41 -13.88 6.70
N GLN A 312 -10.46 -15.15 7.11
CA GLN A 312 -9.51 -16.17 6.68
C GLN A 312 -9.57 -16.39 5.16
N LYS A 313 -10.79 -16.57 4.62
CA LYS A 313 -11.01 -16.80 3.20
C LYS A 313 -10.43 -15.65 2.36
N LYS A 314 -10.79 -14.41 2.68
CA LYS A 314 -10.32 -13.23 1.94
C LYS A 314 -8.82 -12.98 2.12
N ALA A 315 -8.23 -13.36 3.26
CA ALA A 315 -6.79 -13.30 3.47
C ALA A 315 -6.06 -14.30 2.56
N ARG A 316 -6.51 -15.56 2.51
CA ARG A 316 -5.93 -16.58 1.62
C ARG A 316 -6.09 -16.23 0.15
N GLU A 317 -7.28 -15.76 -0.26
CA GLU A 317 -7.51 -15.26 -1.62
C GLU A 317 -6.56 -14.11 -1.99
N ALA A 318 -6.25 -13.20 -1.05
CA ALA A 318 -5.28 -12.13 -1.29
C ALA A 318 -3.84 -12.64 -1.44
N LEU A 319 -3.43 -13.63 -0.64
CA LEU A 319 -2.11 -14.27 -0.74
C LEU A 319 -1.98 -15.04 -2.07
N GLU A 320 -3.02 -15.76 -2.47
CA GLU A 320 -3.05 -16.49 -3.73
C GLU A 320 -3.03 -15.56 -4.94
N ARG A 321 -3.78 -14.45 -4.89
CA ARG A 321 -3.87 -13.49 -5.98
C ARG A 321 -2.61 -12.64 -6.14
N TYR A 322 -2.12 -12.07 -5.04
CA TYR A 322 -1.02 -11.10 -5.10
C TYR A 322 0.35 -11.70 -4.83
N LYS A 323 0.41 -12.95 -4.36
CA LYS A 323 1.66 -13.67 -4.06
C LYS A 323 2.60 -12.99 -3.05
N HIS A 324 2.12 -12.02 -2.27
CA HIS A 324 2.85 -11.47 -1.13
C HIS A 324 2.95 -12.46 0.05
N HIS A 325 3.65 -12.06 1.11
CA HIS A 325 4.20 -12.97 2.12
C HIS A 325 3.26 -13.20 3.31
N LEU A 326 2.58 -12.14 3.76
CA LEU A 326 1.78 -12.20 4.99
C LEU A 326 0.57 -11.26 4.89
N VAL A 327 -0.59 -11.76 5.34
CA VAL A 327 -1.76 -10.94 5.63
C VAL A 327 -1.96 -10.90 7.14
N VAL A 328 -2.08 -9.69 7.70
CA VAL A 328 -2.52 -9.48 9.08
C VAL A 328 -4.01 -9.11 9.06
N GLY A 329 -4.82 -10.10 9.40
CA GLY A 329 -6.27 -9.98 9.48
C GLY A 329 -6.71 -9.36 10.81
N ASN A 330 -7.69 -8.46 10.74
CA ASN A 330 -8.29 -7.80 11.90
C ASN A 330 -9.81 -7.88 11.79
N LEU A 331 -10.47 -8.25 12.89
CA LEU A 331 -11.90 -8.05 13.04
C LEU A 331 -12.16 -6.71 13.70
N LEU A 332 -13.07 -5.91 13.13
CA LEU A 332 -13.39 -4.58 13.64
C LEU A 332 -13.70 -4.57 15.16
N PRO A 333 -14.47 -5.53 15.73
CA PRO A 333 -14.77 -5.54 17.17
C PRO A 333 -13.55 -5.80 18.07
N THR A 334 -12.53 -6.51 17.58
CA THR A 334 -11.37 -6.96 18.37
C THR A 334 -10.06 -6.35 17.91
N ILE A 335 -10.12 -5.33 17.05
CA ILE A 335 -8.98 -4.74 16.35
C ILE A 335 -7.83 -4.31 17.28
N ARG A 336 -8.13 -3.94 18.53
CA ARG A 336 -7.12 -3.50 19.51
C ARG A 336 -6.52 -4.63 20.37
N VAL A 337 -7.06 -5.84 20.30
CA VAL A 337 -6.72 -6.93 21.24
C VAL A 337 -6.38 -8.25 20.58
N CYS A 338 -6.78 -8.46 19.32
CA CYS A 338 -6.58 -9.71 18.59
C CYS A 338 -6.40 -9.42 17.10
N VAL A 339 -5.39 -10.06 16.50
CA VAL A 339 -5.20 -10.13 15.06
C VAL A 339 -4.89 -11.55 14.63
N THR A 340 -5.16 -11.88 13.37
CA THR A 340 -4.88 -13.20 12.79
C THR A 340 -3.78 -13.05 11.75
N PHE A 341 -2.66 -13.72 11.93
CA PHE A 341 -1.59 -13.83 10.96
C PHE A 341 -1.92 -14.96 10.00
N VAL A 342 -1.93 -14.68 8.70
CA VAL A 342 -2.22 -15.66 7.66
C VAL A 342 -1.07 -15.67 6.66
N THR A 343 -0.41 -16.82 6.54
CA THR A 343 0.56 -17.14 5.49
C THR A 343 -0.06 -18.15 4.52
N ARG A 344 0.68 -18.62 3.51
CA ARG A 344 0.16 -19.66 2.61
C ARG A 344 0.02 -20.99 3.35
N GLU A 345 0.97 -21.29 4.24
CA GLU A 345 1.12 -22.57 4.91
C GLU A 345 0.41 -22.63 6.26
N SER A 346 0.26 -21.49 6.94
CA SER A 346 -0.21 -21.44 8.33
C SER A 346 -1.09 -20.24 8.64
N GLU A 347 -1.80 -20.36 9.76
CA GLU A 347 -2.52 -19.25 10.37
C GLU A 347 -2.38 -19.31 11.88
N GLU A 348 -2.33 -18.13 12.50
CA GLU A 348 -2.11 -18.01 13.93
C GLU A 348 -2.76 -16.72 14.47
N ASP A 349 -3.54 -16.86 15.55
CA ASP A 349 -4.08 -15.72 16.27
C ASP A 349 -3.05 -15.17 17.26
N VAL A 350 -2.80 -13.87 17.18
CA VAL A 350 -1.99 -13.10 18.14
C VAL A 350 -2.93 -12.25 18.98
N LYS A 351 -2.99 -12.56 20.28
CA LYS A 351 -3.91 -11.96 21.26
C LYS A 351 -3.15 -11.33 22.41
N LEU A 352 -3.64 -10.19 22.91
CA LEU A 352 -3.17 -9.63 24.19
C LEU A 352 -3.62 -10.55 25.32
N THR A 353 -2.66 -11.06 26.09
CA THR A 353 -2.91 -11.78 27.35
C THR A 353 -3.41 -10.81 28.43
N GLU A 354 -3.94 -11.34 29.52
CA GLU A 354 -4.38 -10.50 30.65
C GLU A 354 -3.20 -9.76 31.30
N GLU A 355 -2.05 -10.42 31.43
CA GLU A 355 -0.80 -9.80 31.87
C GLU A 355 -0.38 -8.64 30.96
N ASN A 356 -0.46 -8.82 29.64
CA ASN A 356 -0.14 -7.76 28.68
C ASN A 356 -1.04 -6.53 28.90
N ARG A 357 -2.35 -6.75 29.14
CA ARG A 357 -3.30 -5.66 29.39
C ARG A 357 -2.99 -4.92 30.68
N GLN A 358 -2.69 -5.65 31.76
CA GLN A 358 -2.32 -5.07 33.05
C GLN A 358 -1.03 -4.23 32.94
N ASN A 359 -0.10 -4.65 32.09
CA ASN A 359 1.15 -3.95 31.82
C ASN A 359 1.03 -2.85 30.73
N GLY A 360 -0.16 -2.58 30.21
CA GLY A 360 -0.39 -1.56 29.20
C GLY A 360 0.27 -1.83 27.84
N VAL A 361 0.49 -3.10 27.50
CA VAL A 361 1.07 -3.53 26.21
C VAL A 361 0.05 -3.34 25.09
N GLU A 362 0.48 -2.69 24.01
CA GLU A 362 -0.31 -2.51 22.80
C GLU A 362 -0.18 -3.73 21.87
N ILE A 363 -1.25 -4.06 21.14
CA ILE A 363 -1.25 -5.20 20.20
C ILE A 363 -0.19 -5.02 19.11
N GLU A 364 0.12 -3.78 18.73
CA GLU A 364 1.14 -3.45 17.73
C GLU A 364 2.54 -3.91 18.12
N LYS A 365 2.86 -4.00 19.43
CA LYS A 365 4.12 -4.59 19.89
C LYS A 365 4.23 -6.04 19.44
N LEU A 366 3.19 -6.83 19.74
CA LEU A 366 3.15 -8.25 19.38
C LEU A 366 3.12 -8.45 17.86
N ILE A 367 2.42 -7.57 17.15
CA ILE A 367 2.38 -7.61 15.68
C ILE A 367 3.77 -7.40 15.10
N VAL A 368 4.48 -6.36 15.55
CA VAL A 368 5.81 -6.04 15.03
C VAL A 368 6.83 -7.12 15.40
N GLU A 369 6.80 -7.64 16.64
CA GLU A 369 7.66 -8.75 17.06
C GLU A 369 7.44 -10.00 16.20
N LYS A 370 6.18 -10.34 15.90
CA LYS A 370 5.84 -11.49 15.06
C LYS A 370 6.24 -11.27 13.60
N ILE A 371 5.96 -10.09 13.03
CA ILE A 371 6.40 -9.74 11.67
C ILE A 371 7.94 -9.82 11.58
N HIS A 372 8.66 -9.27 12.56
CA HIS A 372 10.11 -9.33 12.62
C HIS A 372 10.63 -10.77 12.66
N SER A 373 10.03 -11.63 13.48
CA SER A 373 10.40 -13.05 13.58
C SER A 373 10.20 -13.80 12.26
N LEU A 374 9.05 -13.61 11.61
CA LEU A 374 8.76 -14.22 10.31
C LEU A 374 9.71 -13.71 9.22
N TYR A 375 9.96 -12.40 9.20
CA TYR A 375 10.89 -11.79 8.25
C TYR A 375 12.34 -12.26 8.46
N LYS A 376 12.81 -12.39 9.70
CA LYS A 376 14.14 -12.98 9.99
C LYS A 376 14.24 -14.44 9.58
N THR A 377 13.13 -15.17 9.60
CA THR A 377 13.09 -16.55 9.07
C THR A 377 13.16 -16.54 7.56
N TYR A 378 12.40 -15.65 6.90
CA TYR A 378 12.46 -15.43 5.46
C TYR A 378 13.88 -15.10 4.98
N LEU A 379 14.61 -14.21 5.66
CA LEU A 379 16.00 -13.85 5.28
C LEU A 379 17.02 -15.01 5.36
N LYS A 380 16.69 -16.13 6.00
CA LYS A 380 17.58 -17.30 6.09
C LYS A 380 17.38 -18.29 4.94
N HIS A 381 16.31 -18.13 4.17
CA HIS A 381 15.90 -18.98 3.06
C HIS A 381 16.00 -18.19 1.75
#